data_AF-A0A7X0AF41-F1
#
_entry.id   AF-A0A7X0AF41-F1
#
_cell.length_a   1.000
_cell.length_b   1.000
_cell.length_c   1.000
_cell.angle_alpha   90.00
_cell.angle_beta   90.00
_cell.angle_gamma   90.00
#
_symmetry.space_group_name_H-M   'P 1'
#
loop_
_entity.id
_entity.type
_entity.pdbx_description
1 polymer ?
#
loop_
_entity_poly.entity_id
_entity_poly.type
_entity_poly.pdbx_seq_one_letter_code
_entity_poly.pdbx_strand_id
1 'polypeptide(L)'
;MARSPRFLALVFLHLCVPAAVYLLVGLYDGRTLGIEYLLPNYLFMAAPHLLVSLLVIWPEARRPTLLWVLSLLNVLLVTYQLWVLLAVAPDDGFAWIFYIPLWGLALLACAIAWGIVRDSGPTPKGGAG
;
A
#
# COMPACT_ATOMS: atom_id res chain seq x y z
N MET A 1 -7.64 -12.63 21.64
CA MET A 1 -8.35 -12.54 20.34
C MET A 1 -7.60 -13.38 19.30
N ALA A 2 -8.20 -14.49 18.86
CA ALA A 2 -7.61 -15.36 17.85
C ALA A 2 -7.30 -14.54 16.58
N ARG A 3 -6.09 -14.71 16.03
CA ARG A 3 -5.74 -14.18 14.70
C ARG A 3 -6.77 -14.71 13.71
N SER A 4 -7.62 -13.85 13.14
CA SER A 4 -8.54 -14.28 12.08
C SER A 4 -7.67 -14.69 10.87
N PRO A 5 -7.61 -15.98 10.50
CA PRO A 5 -6.75 -16.44 9.42
C PRO A 5 -7.13 -15.78 8.09
N ARG A 6 -8.42 -15.46 7.90
CA ARG A 6 -8.93 -14.72 6.74
C ARG A 6 -8.34 -13.32 6.65
N PHE A 7 -8.28 -12.59 7.77
CA PHE A 7 -7.72 -11.24 7.77
C PHE A 7 -6.24 -11.25 7.40
N LEU A 8 -5.46 -12.17 7.97
CA LEU A 8 -4.04 -12.31 7.63
C LEU A 8 -3.84 -12.70 6.16
N ALA A 9 -4.65 -13.64 5.66
CA ALA A 9 -4.60 -14.02 4.25
C ALA A 9 -4.85 -12.83 3.31
N LEU A 10 -5.80 -11.95 3.65
CA LEU A 10 -6.06 -10.73 2.88
C LEU A 10 -4.86 -9.76 2.93
N VAL A 11 -4.24 -9.56 4.10
CA VAL A 11 -3.03 -8.74 4.21
C VAL A 11 -1.90 -9.30 3.34
N PHE A 12 -1.64 -10.61 3.40
CA PHE A 12 -0.64 -11.25 2.54
C PHE A 12 -0.97 -11.11 1.06
N LEU A 13 -2.24 -11.26 0.68
CA LEU A 13 -2.68 -11.05 -0.69
C LEU A 13 -2.39 -9.62 -1.17
N HIS A 14 -2.63 -8.60 -0.32
CA HIS A 14 -2.27 -7.22 -0.63
C HIS A 14 -0.76 -7.05 -0.84
N LEU A 15 0.07 -7.71 -0.03
CA LEU A 15 1.53 -7.68 -0.15
C LEU A 15 2.04 -8.40 -1.40
N CYS A 16 1.28 -9.31 -2.01
CA CYS A 16 1.66 -9.92 -3.28
C CYS A 16 1.48 -9.00 -4.48
N VAL A 17 0.65 -7.95 -4.38
CA VAL A 17 0.33 -7.06 -5.50
C VAL A 17 1.55 -6.33 -6.05
N PRO A 18 2.45 -5.72 -5.23
CA PRO A 18 3.66 -5.09 -5.75
C PRO A 18 4.53 -6.02 -6.59
N ALA A 19 4.68 -7.30 -6.17
CA ALA A 19 5.42 -8.29 -6.93
C ALA A 19 4.74 -8.61 -8.27
N ALA A 20 3.42 -8.78 -8.26
CA ALA A 20 2.65 -9.02 -9.47
C ALA A 20 2.75 -7.85 -10.45
N VAL A 21 2.64 -6.61 -9.96
CA VAL A 21 2.79 -5.40 -10.77
C VAL A 21 4.18 -5.33 -11.41
N TYR A 22 5.24 -5.57 -10.64
CA TYR A 22 6.61 -5.59 -11.18
C TYR A 22 6.76 -6.61 -12.32
N LEU A 23 6.28 -7.83 -12.12
CA LEU A 23 6.37 -8.89 -13.13
C LEU A 23 5.57 -8.56 -14.40
N LEU A 24 4.37 -8.00 -14.24
CA LEU A 24 3.51 -7.62 -15.38
C LEU A 24 4.10 -6.46 -16.18
N VAL A 25 4.69 -5.46 -15.52
CA VAL A 25 5.40 -4.34 -16.17
C VAL A 25 6.60 -4.87 -16.94
N GLY A 26 7.42 -5.72 -16.33
CA GLY A 26 8.59 -6.32 -17.00
C GLY A 26 8.20 -7.16 -18.23
N LEU A 27 7.10 -7.91 -18.12
CA LEU A 27 6.56 -8.69 -19.25
C LEU A 27 6.07 -7.79 -20.39
N TYR A 28 5.42 -6.67 -20.07
CA TYR A 28 4.94 -5.71 -21.06
C TYR A 28 6.08 -5.03 -21.83
N ASP A 29 7.16 -4.64 -21.14
CA ASP A 29 8.33 -4.00 -21.75
C ASP A 29 9.24 -4.96 -22.54
N GLY A 30 8.88 -6.25 -22.63
CA GLY A 30 9.65 -7.27 -23.35
C GLY A 30 11.03 -7.56 -22.75
N ARG A 31 11.29 -7.09 -21.52
CA ARG A 31 12.54 -7.37 -20.80
C ARG A 31 12.46 -8.79 -20.25
N THR A 32 13.59 -9.51 -20.25
CA THR A 32 13.74 -10.70 -19.40
C THR A 32 13.32 -10.30 -18.00
N LEU A 33 12.49 -11.12 -17.33
CA LEU A 33 11.73 -10.81 -16.09
C LEU A 33 12.55 -10.25 -14.91
N GLY A 34 13.86 -10.01 -15.07
CA GLY A 34 14.70 -9.30 -14.13
C GLY A 34 14.58 -9.90 -12.74
N ILE A 35 14.53 -11.23 -12.68
CA ILE A 35 14.23 -11.99 -11.47
C ILE A 35 15.33 -11.74 -10.45
N GLU A 36 16.56 -11.53 -10.92
CA GLU A 36 17.71 -11.09 -10.14
C GLU A 36 17.48 -9.76 -9.41
N TYR A 37 16.60 -8.89 -9.94
CA TYR A 37 16.20 -7.63 -9.32
C TYR A 37 14.79 -7.67 -8.72
N LEU A 38 14.11 -8.83 -8.73
CA LEU A 38 12.76 -8.99 -8.19
C LEU A 38 12.69 -8.54 -6.73
N LEU A 39 13.59 -9.05 -5.88
CA LEU A 39 13.57 -8.78 -4.45
C LEU A 39 13.81 -7.29 -4.13
N PRO A 40 14.87 -6.62 -4.64
CA PRO A 40 15.08 -5.20 -4.35
C PRO A 40 13.95 -4.32 -4.91
N ASN A 41 13.45 -4.60 -6.13
CA ASN A 41 12.35 -3.83 -6.70
C ASN A 41 11.03 -4.06 -5.95
N TYR A 42 10.76 -5.31 -5.55
CA TYR A 42 9.64 -5.63 -4.69
C TYR A 42 9.70 -4.86 -3.38
N LEU A 43 10.83 -4.91 -2.66
CA LEU A 43 10.97 -4.22 -1.37
C LEU A 43 10.77 -2.71 -1.52
N PHE A 44 11.26 -2.14 -2.63
CA PHE A 44 11.08 -0.73 -2.93
C PHE A 44 9.61 -0.37 -3.20
N MET A 45 8.93 -1.15 -4.05
CA MET A 45 7.52 -0.96 -4.43
C MET A 45 6.55 -1.23 -3.27
N ALA A 46 6.88 -2.23 -2.45
CA ALA A 46 6.06 -2.68 -1.33
C ALA A 46 6.38 -1.96 -0.01
N ALA A 47 7.43 -1.14 0.07
CA ALA A 47 7.83 -0.44 1.30
C ALA A 47 6.66 0.22 2.06
N PRO A 48 5.79 1.05 1.42
CA PRO A 48 4.64 1.64 2.11
C PRO A 48 3.64 0.58 2.58
N HIS A 49 3.40 -0.48 1.81
CA HIS A 49 2.50 -1.58 2.18
C HIS A 49 3.03 -2.41 3.33
N LEU A 50 4.34 -2.70 3.34
CA LEU A 50 5.03 -3.41 4.41
C LEU A 50 4.94 -2.60 5.71
N LEU A 51 5.22 -1.30 5.65
CA LEU A 51 5.11 -0.41 6.80
C LEU A 51 3.70 -0.43 7.41
N VAL A 52 2.67 -0.30 6.59
CA VAL A 52 1.27 -0.39 7.05
C VAL A 52 0.94 -1.79 7.58
N SER A 53 1.43 -2.85 6.93
CA SER A 53 1.16 -4.23 7.33
C SER A 53 1.79 -4.60 8.68
N LEU A 54 2.84 -3.91 9.12
CA LEU A 54 3.40 -4.07 10.47
C LEU A 54 2.37 -3.74 11.57
N LEU A 55 1.36 -2.91 11.28
CA LEU A 55 0.30 -2.59 12.23
C LEU A 55 -0.50 -3.82 12.66
N VAL A 56 -0.51 -4.90 11.88
CA VAL A 56 -1.14 -6.18 12.22
C VAL A 56 -0.57 -6.80 13.51
N ILE A 57 0.66 -6.45 13.89
CA ILE A 57 1.27 -6.88 15.15
C ILE A 57 0.42 -6.40 16.34
N TRP A 58 -0.12 -5.19 16.28
CA TRP A 58 -1.03 -4.65 17.28
C TRP A 58 -2.46 -5.16 17.07
N PRO A 59 -3.05 -5.91 18.01
CA PRO A 59 -4.40 -6.46 17.87
C PRO A 59 -5.47 -5.40 17.59
N GLU A 60 -5.32 -4.21 18.19
CA GLU A 60 -6.28 -3.10 18.07
C GLU A 60 -6.37 -2.52 16.65
N ALA A 61 -5.30 -2.67 15.86
CA ALA A 61 -5.22 -2.18 14.48
C ALA A 61 -5.72 -3.20 13.45
N ARG A 62 -6.09 -4.43 13.86
CA ARG A 62 -6.65 -5.48 12.98
C ARG A 62 -8.10 -5.19 12.62
N ARG A 63 -8.32 -4.08 11.93
CA ARG A 63 -9.63 -3.57 11.53
C ARG A 63 -9.77 -3.56 10.01
N PRO A 64 -11.00 -3.59 9.47
CA PRO A 64 -11.24 -3.43 8.03
C PRO A 64 -10.57 -2.19 7.44
N THR A 65 -10.43 -1.11 8.22
CA THR A 65 -9.71 0.11 7.83
C THR A 65 -8.28 -0.15 7.36
N LEU A 66 -7.58 -1.12 7.96
CA LEU A 66 -6.22 -1.47 7.53
C LEU A 66 -6.21 -2.06 6.12
N LEU A 67 -7.16 -2.95 5.81
CA LEU A 67 -7.33 -3.53 4.48
C LEU A 67 -7.70 -2.46 3.45
N TRP A 68 -8.52 -1.48 3.84
CA TRP A 68 -8.84 -0.33 3.00
C TRP A 68 -7.59 0.50 2.67
N VAL A 69 -6.73 0.79 3.64
CA VAL A 69 -5.46 1.49 3.41
C VAL A 69 -4.56 0.68 2.46
N LEU A 70 -4.41 -0.62 2.69
CA LEU A 70 -3.62 -1.49 1.79
C LEU A 70 -4.20 -1.56 0.37
N SER A 71 -5.54 -1.55 0.24
CA SER A 71 -6.22 -1.48 -1.05
C SER A 71 -5.92 -0.17 -1.76
N LEU A 72 -6.00 0.96 -1.04
CA LEU A 72 -5.69 2.28 -1.58
C LEU A 72 -4.24 2.36 -2.07
N LEU A 73 -3.29 1.87 -1.28
CA LEU A 73 -1.87 1.83 -1.66
C LEU A 73 -1.65 0.97 -2.91
N ASN A 74 -2.37 -0.15 -3.06
CA ASN A 74 -2.32 -0.97 -4.26
C ASN A 74 -2.89 -0.27 -5.49
N VAL A 75 -4.05 0.38 -5.37
CA VAL A 75 -4.64 1.16 -6.47
C VAL A 75 -3.68 2.28 -6.89
N LEU A 76 -3.09 2.98 -5.91
CA LEU A 76 -2.12 4.03 -6.17
C LEU A 76 -0.87 3.48 -6.87
N LEU A 77 -0.35 2.32 -6.45
CA LEU A 77 0.80 1.67 -7.08
C LEU A 77 0.52 1.36 -8.55
N VAL A 78 -0.62 0.71 -8.83
CA VAL A 78 -1.03 0.36 -10.19
C VAL A 78 -1.19 1.61 -11.04
N THR A 79 -1.85 2.64 -10.51
CA THR A 79 -2.09 3.90 -11.22
C THR A 79 -0.78 4.61 -11.54
N TYR A 80 0.13 4.65 -10.57
CA TYR A 80 1.47 5.21 -10.75
C TYR A 80 2.26 4.45 -11.82
N GLN A 81 2.26 3.11 -11.79
CA GLN A 81 2.96 2.31 -12.79
C GLN A 81 2.37 2.44 -14.19
N LEU A 82 1.04 2.54 -14.31
CA LEU A 82 0.40 2.84 -15.60
C LEU A 82 0.79 4.23 -16.12
N TRP A 83 0.88 5.23 -15.24
CA TRP A 83 1.36 6.55 -15.63
C TRP A 83 2.83 6.51 -16.10
N VAL A 84 3.70 5.78 -15.39
CA VAL A 84 5.10 5.58 -15.80
C VAL A 84 5.16 4.93 -17.19
N LEU A 85 4.41 3.84 -17.41
CA LEU A 85 4.40 3.12 -18.68
C LEU A 85 3.87 3.95 -19.86
N LEU A 86 2.86 4.79 -19.64
CA LEU A 86 2.14 5.49 -20.71
C LEU A 86 2.63 6.92 -20.97
N ALA A 87 3.26 7.56 -19.99
CA ALA A 87 3.53 9.00 -20.03
C ALA A 87 4.97 9.41 -19.68
N VAL A 88 5.78 8.52 -19.10
CA VAL A 88 7.17 8.86 -18.72
C VAL A 88 8.14 8.28 -19.75
N ALA A 89 8.97 9.15 -20.34
CA ALA A 89 10.03 8.70 -21.23
C ALA A 89 11.09 7.88 -20.45
N PRO A 90 11.63 6.78 -21.01
CA PRO A 90 12.51 5.86 -20.28
C PRO A 90 13.75 6.50 -19.65
N ASP A 91 14.28 7.55 -20.28
CA ASP A 91 15.57 8.16 -19.90
C ASP A 91 15.43 9.35 -18.94
N ASP A 92 14.21 9.78 -18.65
CA ASP A 92 13.97 11.11 -18.10
C ASP A 92 14.04 11.14 -16.55
N GLY A 93 14.10 9.98 -15.90
CA GLY A 93 14.20 9.85 -14.44
C GLY A 93 13.02 10.45 -13.65
N PHE A 94 12.07 11.10 -14.31
CA PHE A 94 10.96 11.86 -13.73
C PHE A 94 10.08 11.04 -12.79
N ALA A 95 9.91 9.75 -13.08
CA ALA A 95 9.21 8.82 -12.21
C ALA A 95 9.77 8.88 -10.77
N TRP A 96 11.09 8.85 -10.62
CA TRP A 96 11.75 8.82 -9.31
C TRP A 96 11.51 10.08 -8.47
N ILE A 97 11.42 11.24 -9.13
CA ILE A 97 11.17 12.53 -8.47
C ILE A 97 9.79 12.53 -7.81
N PHE A 98 8.79 11.96 -8.48
CA PHE A 98 7.42 11.92 -7.95
C PHE A 98 7.15 10.75 -7.02
N TYR A 99 7.93 9.67 -7.10
CA TYR A 99 7.73 8.47 -6.29
C TYR A 99 7.73 8.79 -4.78
N ILE A 100 8.83 9.33 -4.25
CA ILE A 100 8.96 9.54 -2.80
C ILE A 100 7.90 10.53 -2.26
N PRO A 101 7.68 11.71 -2.88
CA PRO A 101 6.63 12.62 -2.43
C PRO A 101 5.24 12.00 -2.46
N LEU A 102 4.91 11.25 -3.51
CA LEU A 102 3.59 10.61 -3.65
C LEU A 102 3.32 9.64 -2.50
N TRP A 103 4.26 8.74 -2.19
CA TRP A 103 4.10 7.78 -1.09
C TRP A 103 4.12 8.44 0.27
N GLY A 104 4.97 9.46 0.47
CA GLY A 104 5.01 10.24 1.70
C GLY A 104 3.67 10.91 2.00
N LEU A 105 3.08 11.57 0.98
CA LEU A 105 1.76 12.20 1.10
C LEU A 105 0.64 11.19 1.31
N ALA A 106 0.66 10.06 0.60
CA ALA A 106 -0.33 9.01 0.75
C ALA A 106 -0.32 8.42 2.17
N LEU A 107 0.87 8.12 2.70
CA LEU A 107 1.04 7.62 4.07
C LEU A 107 0.62 8.67 5.11
N LEU A 108 0.98 9.94 4.91
CA LEU A 108 0.57 11.02 5.79
C LEU A 108 -0.95 11.18 5.82
N ALA A 109 -1.60 11.18 4.64
CA ALA A 109 -3.06 11.25 4.54
C ALA A 109 -3.73 10.06 5.23
N CYS A 110 -3.20 8.85 5.05
CA CYS A 110 -3.69 7.66 5.74
C CYS A 110 -3.52 7.76 7.27
N ALA A 111 -2.38 8.27 7.74
CA ALA A 111 -2.13 8.45 9.16
C ALA A 111 -3.08 9.48 9.79
N ILE A 112 -3.32 10.60 9.12
CA ILE A 112 -4.28 11.63 9.55
C ILE A 112 -5.70 11.04 9.60
N ALA A 113 -6.13 10.37 8.52
CA ALA A 113 -7.45 9.75 8.46
C ALA A 113 -7.63 8.69 9.55
N TRP A 114 -6.60 7.89 9.83
CA TRP A 114 -6.61 6.91 10.91
C TRP A 114 -6.76 7.57 12.28
N GLY A 115 -6.02 8.66 12.54
CA GLY A 115 -6.13 9.45 13.78
C GLY A 115 -7.54 9.99 13.98
N ILE A 116 -8.10 10.63 12.95
CA ILE A 116 -9.47 11.17 13.00
C ILE A 116 -10.49 10.06 13.30
N VAL A 117 -10.40 8.91 12.63
CA VAL A 117 -11.33 7.77 12.87
C VAL A 117 -11.16 7.19 14.27
N ARG A 118 -9.94 7.17 14.81
CA ARG A 118 -9.67 6.70 16.17
C ARG A 118 -10.28 7.63 17.22
N ASP A 119 -10.13 8.93 17.02
CA ASP A 119 -10.55 9.95 18.00
C ASP A 119 -12.05 10.27 17.91
N SER A 120 -12.68 10.04 16.75
CA SER A 120 -14.13 10.20 16.53
C SER A 120 -14.97 9.02 17.06
N GLY A 121 -14.47 8.28 18.05
CA GLY A 121 -15.21 7.20 18.72
C GLY A 121 -16.57 7.69 19.25
N PRO A 122 -17.55 6.79 19.46
CA PRO A 122 -18.91 7.19 19.79
C PRO A 122 -18.90 8.10 21.02
N THR A 123 -19.40 9.33 20.85
CA THR A 123 -19.76 10.16 21.99
C THR A 123 -20.67 9.32 22.89
N PRO A 124 -20.41 9.27 24.22
CA PRO A 124 -21.37 8.65 25.12
C PRO A 124 -22.69 9.34 24.83
N LYS A 125 -23.72 8.58 24.43
CA LYS A 125 -25.09 9.09 24.47
C LYS A 125 -25.28 9.53 25.90
N GLY A 126 -25.23 10.85 26.12
CA GLY A 126 -25.44 11.47 27.40
C GLY A 126 -26.72 10.90 27.97
N GLY A 127 -26.62 10.34 29.18
CA GLY A 127 -27.79 10.11 30.00
C GLY A 127 -28.49 11.45 30.19
N ALA A 128 -29.72 11.51 29.71
CA ALA A 128 -30.71 12.53 30.01
C ALA A 128 -32.04 11.89 29.61
N GLY A 129 -32.97 11.59 30.49
CA GLY A 129 -33.07 11.71 31.95
C GLY A 129 -34.28 10.88 32.38
#